data_AF-G2IXF0-F1
#
_entry.id   AF-G2IXF0-F1
#
_cell.length_a   1.000
_cell.length_b   1.000
_cell.length_c   1.000
_cell.angle_alpha   90.00
_cell.angle_beta   90.00
_cell.angle_gamma   90.00
#
_symmetry.space_group_name_H-M   'P 1'
#
loop_
_entity.id
_entity.type
_entity.pdbx_description
1 polymer ?
#
loop_
_entity_poly.entity_id
_entity_poly.type
_entity_poly.pdbx_seq_one_letter_code
_entity_poly.pdbx_strand_id
1 'polypeptide(L)'
;MNILRLLNESEYIQVNNQFIKPDYQYASEEFADDEDIALAAKLDGQELILTVAELEEATPLADGGFWLEGVGYLRFLSRESLH
;
A
#
# COMPACT_ATOMS: atom_id res chain seq x y z
N MET A 1 -3.41 -11.92 6.88
CA MET A 1 -2.56 -11.50 5.75
C MET A 1 -1.93 -10.19 6.17
N ASN A 2 -0.59 -10.10 6.22
CA ASN A 2 0.07 -8.89 6.70
C ASN A 2 0.17 -7.90 5.54
N ILE A 3 -0.47 -6.73 5.67
CA ILE A 3 -0.49 -5.69 4.65
C ILE A 3 0.91 -5.11 4.39
N LEU A 4 1.76 -5.02 5.44
CA LEU A 4 3.13 -4.54 5.32
C LEU A 4 4.01 -5.50 4.51
N ARG A 5 3.78 -6.81 4.65
CA ARG A 5 4.45 -7.80 3.79
C ARG A 5 4.07 -7.62 2.34
N LEU A 6 2.77 -7.48 2.06
CA LEU A 6 2.27 -7.29 0.70
C LEU A 6 2.82 -6.00 0.08
N LEU A 7 2.90 -4.92 0.86
CA LEU A 7 3.55 -3.68 0.45
C LEU A 7 5.01 -3.93 0.05
N ASN A 8 5.79 -4.59 0.92
CA ASN A 8 7.20 -4.85 0.69
C ASN A 8 7.45 -5.73 -0.55
N GLU A 9 6.55 -6.67 -0.83
CA GLU A 9 6.63 -7.59 -1.98
C GLU A 9 6.05 -7.00 -3.28
N SER A 10 5.39 -5.85 -3.22
CA SER A 10 4.79 -5.21 -4.38
C SER A 10 5.83 -4.53 -5.27
N GLU A 11 5.55 -4.40 -6.56
CA GLU A 11 6.29 -3.49 -7.45
C GLU A 11 5.42 -2.30 -7.88
N TYR A 12 4.10 -2.53 -7.90
CA TYR A 12 3.09 -1.57 -8.26
C TYR A 12 1.96 -1.61 -7.24
N ILE A 13 1.29 -0.47 -7.09
CA ILE A 13 0.08 -0.36 -6.28
C ILE A 13 -1.03 0.15 -7.19
N GLN A 14 -2.18 -0.52 -7.15
CA GLN A 14 -3.39 0.02 -7.76
C GLN A 14 -4.12 0.87 -6.71
N VAL A 15 -4.34 2.14 -7.02
CA VAL A 15 -5.13 3.07 -6.20
C VAL A 15 -6.32 3.57 -7.03
N ASN A 16 -7.56 3.28 -6.62
CA ASN A 16 -8.78 3.72 -7.32
C ASN A 16 -8.76 3.51 -8.86
N ASN A 17 -8.31 2.33 -9.30
CA ASN A 17 -8.12 1.94 -10.72
C ASN A 17 -6.94 2.58 -11.46
N GLN A 18 -6.07 3.31 -10.78
CA GLN A 18 -4.81 3.80 -11.33
C GLN A 18 -3.64 2.96 -10.83
N PHE A 19 -2.71 2.62 -11.73
CA PHE A 19 -1.47 1.95 -11.33
C PHE A 19 -0.41 3.01 -11.04
N ILE A 20 0.09 3.00 -9.81
CA ILE A 20 1.20 3.84 -9.39
C ILE A 20 2.41 2.97 -9.10
N LYS A 21 3.58 3.54 -9.39
CA LYS A 21 4.85 3.01 -8.91
C LYS A 21 5.26 3.86 -7.70
N PRO A 22 5.46 3.26 -6.53
CA PRO A 22 5.89 4.01 -5.36
C PRO A 22 7.28 4.63 -5.55
N ASP A 23 7.43 5.85 -5.04
CA ASP A 23 8.73 6.50 -4.93
C ASP A 23 9.52 5.92 -3.75
N TYR A 24 8.80 5.50 -2.71
CA TYR A 24 9.30 4.77 -1.55
C TYR A 24 8.23 3.79 -1.07
N GLN A 25 8.64 2.58 -0.72
CA GLN A 25 7.82 1.62 -0.01
C GLN A 25 8.73 0.75 0.84
N TYR A 26 8.52 0.73 2.16
CA TYR A 26 9.15 -0.22 3.06
C TYR A 26 8.57 -0.03 4.46
N ALA A 27 8.19 -1.13 5.10
CA ALA A 27 7.89 -1.15 6.53
C ALA A 27 8.42 -2.45 7.15
N SER A 28 9.10 -2.34 8.29
CA SER A 28 9.53 -3.52 9.05
C SER A 28 8.33 -4.17 9.73
N GLU A 29 8.06 -5.44 9.45
CA GLU A 29 6.97 -6.18 10.10
C GLU A 29 7.16 -6.34 11.62
N GLU A 30 8.39 -6.22 12.13
CA GLU A 30 8.72 -6.46 13.54
C GLU A 30 9.09 -5.19 14.32
N PHE A 31 9.49 -4.13 13.63
CA PHE A 31 10.13 -2.97 14.24
C PHE A 31 9.56 -1.61 13.81
N ALA A 32 8.59 -1.58 12.89
CA ALA A 32 8.03 -0.32 12.45
C ALA A 32 7.13 0.29 13.52
N ASP A 33 7.16 1.61 13.64
CA ASP A 33 6.25 2.39 14.48
C ASP A 33 5.04 2.86 13.64
N ASP A 34 3.92 3.12 14.31
CA ASP A 34 2.64 3.55 13.73
C ASP A 34 2.78 4.83 12.90
N GLU A 35 3.68 5.73 13.33
CA GLU A 35 3.96 7.01 12.69
C GLU A 35 4.99 6.91 11.54
N ASP A 36 5.64 5.76 11.36
CA ASP A 36 6.60 5.58 10.28
C ASP A 36 5.91 5.66 8.92
N ILE A 37 6.54 6.36 7.98
CA ILE A 37 6.09 6.38 6.59
C ILE A 37 6.36 5.00 5.99
N ALA A 38 5.29 4.29 5.61
CA ALA A 38 5.38 2.99 4.96
C ALA A 38 5.40 3.13 3.43
N LEU A 39 4.64 4.09 2.89
CA LEU A 39 4.48 4.33 1.46
C LEU A 39 4.58 5.82 1.15
N ALA A 40 5.35 6.17 0.12
CA ALA A 40 5.27 7.46 -0.55
C ALA A 40 5.21 7.28 -2.07
N ALA A 41 4.28 7.97 -2.72
CA ALA A 41 4.08 7.88 -4.16
C ALA A 41 3.42 9.14 -4.72
N LYS A 42 3.32 9.23 -6.05
CA LYS A 42 2.51 10.24 -6.73
C LYS A 42 1.24 9.63 -7.32
N LEU A 43 0.11 10.24 -6.99
CA LEU A 43 -1.21 9.92 -7.54
C LEU A 43 -1.81 11.19 -8.15
N ASP A 44 -2.10 11.18 -9.45
CA ASP A 44 -2.60 12.35 -10.19
C ASP A 44 -1.78 13.65 -9.97
N GLY A 45 -0.47 13.50 -9.78
CA GLY A 45 0.46 14.62 -9.55
C GLY A 45 0.46 15.17 -8.11
N GLN A 46 -0.34 14.60 -7.21
CA GLN A 46 -0.31 14.87 -5.77
C GLN A 46 0.50 13.80 -5.05
N GLU A 47 1.12 14.17 -3.92
CA GLU A 47 1.80 13.21 -3.06
C GLU A 47 0.77 12.40 -2.26
N LEU A 48 0.95 11.08 -2.30
CA LEU A 48 0.28 10.12 -1.44
C LEU A 48 1.34 9.60 -0.46
N ILE A 49 1.16 9.91 0.82
CA ILE A 49 2.02 9.44 1.91
C ILE A 49 1.12 8.67 2.86
N LEU A 50 1.46 7.41 3.14
CA LEU A 50 0.74 6.58 4.09
C LEU A 50 1.70 6.11 5.18
N THR A 51 1.25 6.22 6.43
CA THR A 51 1.97 5.65 7.57
C THR A 51 1.65 4.17 7.76
N VAL A 52 2.40 3.50 8.63
CA VAL A 52 2.13 2.12 9.05
C VAL A 52 0.73 2.01 9.64
N ALA A 53 0.35 2.90 10.57
CA ALA A 53 -0.96 2.87 11.19
C ALA A 53 -2.11 2.96 10.17
N GLU A 54 -2.00 3.88 9.21
CA GLU A 54 -3.02 4.04 8.16
C GLU A 54 -3.16 2.74 7.34
N LEU A 55 -2.06 2.09 6.99
CA LEU A 55 -2.11 0.83 6.27
C LEU A 55 -2.70 -0.31 7.12
N GLU A 56 -2.35 -0.40 8.40
CA GLU A 56 -2.88 -1.44 9.29
C GLU A 56 -4.38 -1.27 9.57
N GLU A 57 -4.90 -0.05 9.52
CA GLU A 57 -6.33 0.23 9.62
C GLU A 57 -7.11 -0.11 8.33
N ALA A 58 -6.43 -0.41 7.22
CA ALA A 58 -7.09 -0.71 5.96
C ALA A 58 -7.92 -2.00 6.03
N THR A 59 -9.17 -1.93 5.56
CA THR A 59 -10.11 -3.06 5.59
C THR A 59 -9.84 -4.01 4.43
N PRO A 60 -9.54 -5.30 4.66
CA PRO A 60 -9.32 -6.26 3.59
C PRO A 60 -10.62 -6.56 2.83
N LEU A 61 -10.51 -6.72 1.51
CA LEU A 61 -11.62 -7.02 0.60
C LEU A 61 -11.54 -8.44 0.04
N ALA A 62 -12.66 -8.95 -0.45
CA ALA A 62 -12.78 -10.34 -0.94
C ALA A 62 -11.94 -10.63 -2.19
N ASP A 63 -11.56 -9.61 -2.96
CA ASP A 63 -10.77 -9.71 -4.19
C ASP A 63 -9.25 -9.63 -3.95
N GLY A 64 -8.83 -9.55 -2.69
CA GLY A 64 -7.43 -9.38 -2.28
C GLY A 64 -6.96 -7.92 -2.25
N GLY A 65 -7.85 -6.96 -2.50
CA GLY A 65 -7.59 -5.54 -2.26
C GLY A 65 -7.84 -5.13 -0.81
N PHE A 66 -7.66 -3.84 -0.55
CA PHE A 66 -7.87 -3.19 0.72
C PHE A 66 -8.64 -1.89 0.51
N TRP A 67 -9.49 -1.52 1.46
CA TRP A 67 -10.15 -0.22 1.51
C TRP A 67 -9.55 0.61 2.63
N LEU A 68 -9.02 1.79 2.29
CA LEU A 68 -8.50 2.75 3.24
C LEU A 68 -9.37 4.01 3.25
N GLU A 69 -9.87 4.39 4.41
CA GLU A 69 -10.67 5.62 4.56
C GLU A 69 -9.85 6.85 4.15
N GLY A 70 -10.48 7.77 3.42
CA GLY A 70 -9.81 8.98 2.89
C GLY A 70 -8.98 8.77 1.62
N VAL A 71 -8.54 7.54 1.32
CA VAL A 71 -7.75 7.21 0.12
C VAL A 71 -8.57 6.41 -0.91
N GLY A 72 -9.28 5.38 -0.46
CA GLY A 72 -10.10 4.49 -1.27
C GLY A 72 -9.51 3.10 -1.45
N TYR A 73 -9.68 2.51 -2.63
CA TYR A 73 -9.26 1.15 -2.93
C TYR A 73 -7.75 1.09 -3.17
N LEU A 74 -7.08 0.13 -2.52
CA LEU A 74 -5.66 -0.18 -2.64
C LEU A 74 -5.49 -1.66 -3.02
N ARG A 75 -4.56 -1.96 -3.93
CA ARG A 75 -4.12 -3.34 -4.17
C ARG A 75 -2.63 -3.39 -4.46
N PHE A 76 -1.93 -4.23 -3.71
CA PHE A 76 -0.50 -4.49 -3.87
C PHE A 76 -0.30 -5.54 -4.97
N LEU A 77 0.54 -5.22 -5.94
CA LEU A 77 0.76 -6.05 -7.12
C LEU A 77 2.23 -6.42 -7.19
N SER A 78 2.53 -7.72 -7.06
CA SER A 78 3.87 -8.25 -7.26
C SER A 78 4.02 -8.78 -8.69
N ARG A 79 5.25 -8.80 -9.20
CA ARG A 79 5.54 -9.35 -10.53
C ARG A 79 5.23 -10.86 -10.61
N GLU A 80 5.37 -11.57 -9.50
CA GLU A 80 5.06 -12.99 -9.39
C GLU A 80 3.57 -13.30 -9.45
N SER A 81 2.71 -12.33 -9.09
CA SER A 81 1.24 -12.49 -9.11
C SER A 81 0.59 -12.02 -10.42
N LEU A 82 1.38 -11.55 -11.40
CA LEU A 82 0.92 -11.16 -12.74
C LEU A 82 1.01 -12.29 -13.79
N HIS A 83 1.32 -13.53 -13.38
CA HIS A 83 1.48 -14.68 -14.28
C HIS A 83 0.40 -15.76 -14.11
#